data_AF-A0A229SS97-F1
#
_entry.id   AF-A0A229SS97-F1
#
_cell.length_a   1.000
_cell.length_b   1.000
_cell.length_c   1.000
_cell.angle_alpha   90.00
_cell.angle_beta   90.00
_cell.angle_gamma   90.00
#
_symmetry.space_group_name_H-M   'P 1'
#
loop_
_entity.id
_entity.type
_entity.pdbx_description
1 polymer ?
#
loop_
_entity_poly.entity_id
_entity_poly.type
_entity_poly.pdbx_seq_one_letter_code
_entity_poly.pdbx_strand_id
1 'polypeptide(L)'
;MNPLRYLAVITAVVIAGGCSTPPPPEQKVATLQTSQAAAAPPSSTANGSTEAARPRERLDMTPEESDQLYETYNRCLGENGLPGKGAGSGTGVAAPARPDPAKEAAAEAACVSKKPLPPWEYDTANPQAADFLHKMVLCLRAKGVRLVEESPVKPGDDRTAIEFGGKNNDPDSISKGLDLTPRCEKELSSGGGR
;
A
#
# COMPACT_ATOMS: atom_id res chain seq x y z
N MET A 1 -2.78 42.29 73.56
CA MET A 1 -2.48 41.52 74.79
C MET A 1 -1.51 40.40 74.40
N ASN A 2 -0.26 40.45 74.88
CA ASN A 2 0.68 39.30 74.88
C ASN A 2 0.55 38.59 76.24
N PRO A 3 0.77 37.26 76.31
CA PRO A 3 2.10 36.72 76.67
C PRO A 3 2.44 35.43 75.89
N LEU A 4 3.65 35.18 75.36
CA LEU A 4 4.97 34.86 75.97
C LEU A 4 4.95 33.70 77.00
N ARG A 5 5.37 32.49 76.60
CA ARG A 5 6.68 31.84 76.92
C ARG A 5 6.68 30.30 77.01
N TYR A 6 7.61 29.71 76.24
CA TYR A 6 8.46 28.52 76.44
C TYR A 6 7.86 27.16 76.83
N LEU A 7 8.11 26.14 75.99
CA LEU A 7 9.09 25.10 76.29
C LEU A 7 9.38 24.26 75.02
N ALA A 8 10.67 24.11 74.73
CA ALA A 8 11.19 23.16 73.77
C ALA A 8 11.09 21.74 74.35
N VAL A 9 10.60 20.78 73.56
CA VAL A 9 10.96 19.38 73.71
C VAL A 9 11.35 18.86 72.33
N ILE A 10 12.65 18.61 72.17
CA ILE A 10 13.20 17.82 71.11
C ILE A 10 12.89 16.37 71.46
N THR A 11 12.06 15.70 70.66
CA THR A 11 12.06 14.23 70.61
C THR A 11 12.15 13.81 69.15
N ALA A 12 13.37 13.50 68.73
CA ALA A 12 13.61 12.70 67.55
C ALA A 12 13.14 11.27 67.87
N VAL A 13 12.13 10.79 67.15
CA VAL A 13 11.92 9.35 66.97
C VAL A 13 11.96 9.09 65.47
N VAL A 14 13.09 8.53 65.05
CA VAL A 14 13.26 7.91 63.74
C VAL A 14 12.40 6.65 63.72
N ILE A 15 11.31 6.66 62.95
CA ILE A 15 10.72 5.42 62.44
C ILE A 15 10.76 5.50 60.93
N ALA A 16 11.76 4.80 60.38
CA ALA A 16 11.82 4.46 58.97
C ALA A 16 10.65 3.52 58.64
N GLY A 17 9.50 4.10 58.30
CA GLY A 17 8.38 3.40 57.69
C GLY A 17 8.39 3.67 56.19
N GLY A 18 9.20 2.93 55.44
CA GLY A 18 9.17 2.98 53.98
C GLY A 18 7.77 2.59 53.49
N CYS A 19 7.09 3.52 52.82
CA CYS A 19 5.96 3.18 51.96
C CYS A 19 6.50 2.34 50.80
N SER A 20 6.41 1.02 50.95
CA SER A 20 6.49 0.09 49.83
C SER A 20 5.28 0.36 48.93
N THR A 21 5.52 1.06 47.82
CA THR A 21 4.62 1.00 46.67
C THR A 21 4.62 -0.44 46.18
N PRO A 22 3.48 -1.15 46.17
CA PRO A 22 3.43 -2.46 45.56
C PRO A 22 3.81 -2.33 44.07
N PRO A 23 4.66 -3.23 43.55
CA PRO A 23 5.06 -3.16 42.15
C PRO A 23 3.81 -3.19 41.26
N PRO A 24 3.80 -2.41 40.16
CA PRO A 24 2.70 -2.47 39.21
C PRO A 24 2.53 -3.93 38.75
N PRO A 25 1.29 -4.42 38.58
CA PRO A 25 1.05 -5.78 38.11
C PRO A 25 1.83 -5.96 36.80
N GLU A 26 2.61 -7.04 36.73
CA GLU A 26 3.37 -7.41 35.54
C GLU A 26 2.44 -7.31 34.34
N GLN A 27 2.73 -6.38 33.44
CA GLN A 27 2.12 -6.36 32.13
C GLN A 27 2.52 -7.69 31.48
N LYS A 28 1.58 -8.63 31.45
CA LYS A 28 1.65 -9.81 30.59
C LYS A 28 1.56 -9.32 29.15
N VAL A 29 2.65 -8.77 28.64
CA VAL A 29 2.90 -8.75 27.21
C VAL A 29 2.93 -10.20 26.77
N ALA A 30 2.05 -10.56 25.84
CA ALA A 30 1.98 -11.91 25.32
C ALA A 30 3.30 -12.24 24.62
N THR A 31 4.18 -12.96 25.31
CA THR A 31 5.36 -13.55 24.71
C THR A 31 4.85 -14.62 23.74
N LEU A 32 4.87 -14.32 22.45
CA LEU A 32 4.60 -15.32 21.42
C LEU A 32 5.65 -16.42 21.58
N GLN A 33 5.19 -17.61 22.01
CA GLN A 33 6.03 -18.79 21.99
C GLN A 33 6.35 -19.11 20.53
N THR A 34 7.59 -18.84 20.13
CA THR A 34 8.12 -19.31 18.85
C THR A 34 8.38 -20.81 18.96
N SER A 35 7.34 -21.60 18.73
CA SER A 35 7.52 -23.01 18.38
C SER A 35 8.19 -23.06 17.02
N GLN A 36 9.47 -23.41 17.01
CA GLN A 36 10.26 -23.63 15.82
C GLN A 36 9.67 -24.81 15.02
N ALA A 37 8.82 -24.50 14.04
CA ALA A 37 8.47 -25.37 12.93
C ALA A 37 8.22 -24.48 11.70
N ALA A 38 9.08 -24.67 10.70
CA ALA A 38 9.05 -24.17 9.31
C ALA A 38 8.15 -22.95 8.99
N ALA A 39 8.80 -21.85 8.63
CA ALA A 39 8.20 -20.59 8.24
C ALA A 39 7.18 -20.69 7.09
N ALA A 40 5.96 -20.25 7.36
CA ALA A 40 5.09 -19.58 6.41
C ALA A 40 4.63 -18.25 7.07
N PRO A 41 4.66 -17.10 6.38
CA PRO A 41 4.24 -15.85 6.98
C PRO A 41 2.72 -15.87 7.26
N PRO A 42 2.26 -15.39 8.43
CA PRO A 42 0.85 -15.41 8.78
C PRO A 42 0.08 -14.33 8.01
N SER A 43 -0.86 -14.77 7.19
CA SER A 43 -1.89 -13.91 6.61
C SER A 43 -2.74 -13.30 7.73
N SER A 44 -2.74 -11.98 7.83
CA SER A 44 -3.66 -11.23 8.68
C SER A 44 -5.08 -11.40 8.17
N THR A 45 -5.92 -12.01 9.00
CA THR A 45 -7.36 -12.20 8.77
C THR A 45 -8.09 -10.87 8.99
N ALA A 46 -8.37 -10.15 7.91
CA ALA A 46 -9.46 -9.18 7.87
C ALA A 46 -10.75 -9.88 7.44
N ASN A 47 -11.76 -9.84 8.31
CA ASN A 47 -13.09 -10.37 8.09
C ASN A 47 -13.82 -9.60 6.98
N GLY A 48 -14.33 -10.30 5.96
CA GLY A 48 -15.45 -9.81 5.13
C GLY A 48 -15.40 -10.16 3.65
N SER A 49 -16.03 -11.29 3.30
CA SER A 49 -16.52 -11.72 1.96
C SER A 49 -15.66 -12.76 1.22
N THR A 50 -16.23 -13.96 1.14
CA THR A 50 -15.74 -15.16 0.44
C THR A 50 -15.86 -15.02 -1.08
N GLU A 51 -15.04 -14.16 -1.67
CA GLU A 51 -14.32 -14.46 -2.90
C GLU A 51 -12.91 -14.80 -2.42
N ALA A 52 -12.29 -15.91 -2.84
CA ALA A 52 -10.96 -16.28 -2.35
C ALA A 52 -10.05 -15.04 -2.40
N ALA A 53 -9.62 -14.52 -1.24
CA ALA A 53 -9.11 -13.16 -1.11
C ALA A 53 -7.92 -12.97 -2.06
N ARG A 54 -8.16 -12.31 -3.20
CA ARG A 54 -7.14 -12.01 -4.19
C ARG A 54 -6.05 -11.20 -3.47
N PRO A 55 -4.77 -11.58 -3.60
CA PRO A 55 -3.71 -10.81 -2.98
C PRO A 55 -3.66 -9.41 -3.61
N ARG A 56 -3.20 -8.43 -2.84
CA ARG A 56 -3.25 -7.01 -3.22
C ARG A 56 -1.84 -6.48 -3.53
N GLU A 57 -1.73 -5.66 -4.58
CA GLU A 57 -0.54 -4.85 -4.83
C GLU A 57 -0.30 -3.86 -3.69
N ARG A 58 0.96 -3.51 -3.44
CA ARG A 58 1.32 -2.41 -2.54
C ARG A 58 2.23 -1.43 -3.28
N LEU A 59 2.10 -0.14 -2.98
CA LEU A 59 2.92 0.90 -3.62
C LEU A 59 4.42 0.81 -3.25
N ASP A 60 4.77 0.11 -2.17
CA ASP A 60 6.15 -0.10 -1.72
C ASP A 60 6.77 -1.42 -2.24
N MET A 61 6.06 -2.19 -3.06
CA MET A 61 6.60 -3.42 -3.65
C MET A 61 7.75 -3.14 -4.60
N THR A 62 8.73 -4.04 -4.61
CA THR A 62 9.74 -4.04 -5.68
C THR A 62 9.15 -4.59 -6.98
N PRO A 63 9.77 -4.33 -8.15
CA PRO A 63 9.33 -4.94 -9.41
C PRO A 63 9.29 -6.47 -9.34
N GLU A 64 10.25 -7.10 -8.65
CA GLU A 64 10.31 -8.55 -8.49
C GLU A 64 9.17 -9.09 -7.63
N GLU A 65 8.81 -8.38 -6.56
CA GLU A 65 7.65 -8.73 -5.73
C GLU A 65 6.34 -8.60 -6.51
N SER A 66 6.21 -7.55 -7.34
CA SER A 66 5.07 -7.37 -8.24
C SER A 66 5.00 -8.51 -9.27
N ASP A 67 6.11 -8.89 -9.89
CA ASP A 67 6.13 -9.99 -10.86
C ASP A 67 5.75 -11.34 -10.21
N GLN A 68 6.22 -11.62 -9.00
CA GLN A 68 5.83 -12.81 -8.22
C GLN A 68 4.33 -12.79 -7.88
N LEU A 69 3.82 -11.63 -7.47
CA LEU A 69 2.39 -11.45 -7.16
C LEU A 69 1.51 -11.74 -8.39
N TYR A 70 1.97 -11.40 -9.59
CA TYR A 70 1.25 -11.62 -10.86
C TYR A 70 1.49 -12.98 -11.50
N GLU A 71 2.40 -13.81 -11.00
CA GLU A 71 2.82 -15.07 -11.64
C GLU A 71 1.63 -15.99 -11.94
N THR A 72 0.72 -16.16 -10.97
CA THR A 72 -0.44 -17.04 -11.11
C THR A 72 -1.46 -16.50 -12.13
N TYR A 73 -1.63 -15.19 -12.20
CA TYR A 73 -2.46 -14.55 -13.22
C TYR A 73 -1.86 -14.72 -14.62
N ASN A 74 -0.56 -14.41 -14.76
CA ASN A 74 0.15 -14.49 -16.04
C ASN A 74 0.19 -15.92 -16.58
N ARG A 75 0.38 -16.93 -15.71
CA ARG A 75 0.29 -18.35 -16.10
C ARG A 75 -1.09 -18.70 -16.64
N CYS A 76 -2.16 -18.24 -15.98
CA CYS A 76 -3.52 -18.46 -16.46
C CYS A 76 -3.76 -17.83 -17.84
N LEU A 77 -3.28 -16.59 -18.07
CA LEU A 77 -3.38 -15.96 -19.39
C LEU A 77 -2.62 -16.77 -20.46
N GLY A 78 -1.44 -17.30 -20.12
CA GLY A 78 -0.66 -18.22 -20.95
C GLY A 78 -1.42 -19.48 -21.34
N GLU A 79 -2.06 -20.14 -20.37
CA GLU A 79 -2.91 -21.32 -20.58
C GLU A 79 -4.14 -21.01 -21.46
N ASN A 80 -4.61 -19.77 -21.46
CA ASN A 80 -5.71 -19.29 -22.30
C ASN A 80 -5.23 -18.68 -23.64
N GLY A 81 -3.97 -18.90 -24.02
CA GLY A 81 -3.46 -18.56 -25.34
C GLY A 81 -3.01 -17.11 -25.53
N LEU A 82 -2.85 -16.34 -24.46
CA LEU A 82 -2.19 -15.04 -24.50
C LEU A 82 -0.69 -15.18 -24.21
N PRO A 83 0.18 -14.40 -24.86
CA PRO A 83 1.59 -14.39 -24.50
C PRO A 83 1.73 -13.90 -23.06
N GLY A 84 2.31 -14.74 -22.18
CA GLY A 84 2.67 -14.32 -20.83
C GLY A 84 3.66 -13.14 -20.85
N LYS A 85 3.74 -12.39 -19.74
CA LYS A 85 4.72 -11.30 -19.55
C LYS A 85 6.13 -11.85 -19.88
N GLY A 86 6.70 -11.45 -21.02
CA GLY A 86 7.97 -11.99 -21.53
C GLY A 86 8.09 -12.17 -23.05
N ALA A 87 6.99 -12.18 -23.82
CA ALA A 87 7.06 -12.37 -25.28
C ALA A 87 7.55 -11.13 -26.08
N GLY A 88 8.03 -10.08 -25.42
CA GLY A 88 8.37 -8.79 -26.06
C GLY A 88 9.81 -8.28 -25.87
N SER A 89 10.64 -8.96 -25.08
CA SER A 89 12.01 -8.48 -24.77
C SER A 89 13.05 -9.55 -25.03
N GLY A 90 13.30 -9.86 -26.30
CA GLY A 90 14.42 -10.71 -26.68
C GLY A 90 14.21 -11.37 -28.02
N THR A 91 15.16 -11.13 -28.92
CA THR A 91 15.21 -11.54 -30.34
C THR A 91 14.48 -10.55 -31.26
N GLY A 92 15.22 -10.04 -32.26
CA GLY A 92 14.73 -9.13 -33.30
C GLY A 92 13.77 -9.81 -34.28
N VAL A 93 12.76 -10.48 -33.73
CA VAL A 93 11.61 -11.02 -34.44
C VAL A 93 10.48 -10.02 -34.20
N ALA A 94 9.73 -9.67 -35.25
CA ALA A 94 8.63 -8.71 -35.19
C ALA A 94 7.77 -8.92 -33.95
N ALA A 95 7.43 -7.83 -33.25
CA ALA A 95 6.55 -7.86 -32.09
C ALA A 95 5.35 -8.77 -32.40
N PRO A 96 5.01 -9.75 -31.53
CA PRO A 96 3.90 -10.63 -31.79
C PRO A 96 2.67 -9.77 -32.09
N ALA A 97 1.96 -10.08 -33.18
CA ALA A 97 0.74 -9.40 -33.55
C ALA A 97 -0.16 -9.31 -32.32
N ARG A 98 -0.70 -8.12 -32.03
CA ARG A 98 -1.60 -7.92 -30.89
C ARG A 98 -2.66 -9.02 -30.92
N PRO A 99 -2.87 -9.76 -29.81
CA PRO A 99 -3.85 -10.83 -29.77
C PRO A 99 -5.23 -10.31 -30.20
N ASP A 100 -6.04 -11.22 -30.74
CA ASP A 100 -7.44 -10.93 -31.08
C ASP A 100 -8.16 -10.38 -29.82
N PRO A 101 -8.79 -9.19 -29.89
CA PRO A 101 -9.46 -8.59 -28.73
C PRO A 101 -10.51 -9.49 -28.06
N ALA A 102 -11.18 -10.35 -28.84
CA ALA A 102 -12.15 -11.29 -28.28
C ALA A 102 -11.47 -12.42 -27.49
N LYS A 103 -10.28 -12.86 -27.93
CA LYS A 103 -9.47 -13.84 -27.19
C LYS A 103 -8.88 -13.23 -25.93
N GLU A 104 -8.44 -11.96 -26.01
CA GLU A 104 -7.96 -11.20 -24.86
C GLU A 104 -9.05 -11.09 -23.79
N ALA A 105 -10.24 -10.60 -24.17
CA ALA A 105 -11.36 -10.48 -23.25
C ALA A 105 -11.80 -11.82 -22.63
N ALA A 106 -11.81 -12.91 -23.42
CA ALA A 106 -12.16 -14.24 -22.92
C ALA A 106 -11.13 -14.78 -21.90
N ALA A 107 -9.83 -14.61 -22.19
CA ALA A 107 -8.76 -15.01 -21.29
C ALA A 107 -8.76 -14.17 -20.00
N GLU A 108 -8.96 -12.86 -20.11
CA GLU A 108 -9.10 -11.97 -18.94
C GLU A 108 -10.29 -12.38 -18.07
N ALA A 109 -11.46 -12.64 -18.68
CA ALA A 109 -12.64 -13.09 -17.94
C ALA A 109 -12.40 -14.43 -17.22
N ALA A 110 -11.68 -15.38 -17.85
CA ALA A 110 -11.33 -16.65 -17.23
C ALA A 110 -10.32 -16.50 -16.06
N CYS A 111 -9.44 -15.51 -16.15
CA CYS A 111 -8.32 -15.34 -15.23
C CYS A 111 -8.50 -14.23 -14.18
N VAL A 112 -9.55 -13.40 -14.26
CA VAL A 112 -9.75 -12.22 -13.38
C VAL A 112 -9.74 -12.56 -11.88
N SER A 113 -10.25 -13.74 -11.50
CA SER A 113 -10.23 -14.24 -10.12
C SER A 113 -8.82 -14.48 -9.57
N LYS A 114 -7.82 -14.55 -10.45
CA LYS A 114 -6.39 -14.74 -10.13
C LYS A 114 -5.59 -13.43 -10.24
N LYS A 115 -6.15 -12.38 -10.85
CA LYS A 115 -5.51 -11.06 -10.97
C LYS A 115 -5.33 -10.51 -9.56
N PRO A 116 -4.19 -9.96 -9.17
CA PRO A 116 -4.08 -9.22 -7.92
C PRO A 116 -5.07 -8.04 -7.87
N LEU A 117 -5.50 -7.64 -6.67
CA LEU A 117 -6.21 -6.38 -6.50
C LEU A 117 -5.22 -5.21 -6.65
N PRO A 118 -5.64 -4.05 -7.18
CA PRO A 118 -4.76 -2.88 -7.31
C PRO A 118 -4.30 -2.37 -5.94
N PRO A 119 -3.35 -1.43 -5.85
CA PRO A 119 -2.97 -0.82 -4.58
C PRO A 119 -4.20 -0.14 -3.97
N TRP A 120 -4.32 -0.19 -2.64
CA TRP A 120 -5.50 0.32 -1.95
C TRP A 120 -5.77 1.80 -2.26
N GLU A 121 -4.72 2.58 -2.43
CA GLU A 121 -4.75 4.00 -2.79
C GLU A 121 -5.37 4.28 -4.16
N TYR A 122 -5.31 3.32 -5.08
CA TYR A 122 -5.91 3.41 -6.42
C TYR A 122 -7.21 2.61 -6.55
N ASP A 123 -7.59 1.81 -5.56
CA ASP A 123 -8.75 0.93 -5.67
C ASP A 123 -10.07 1.74 -5.72
N THR A 124 -10.93 1.46 -6.69
CA THR A 124 -12.25 2.11 -6.80
C THR A 124 -13.17 1.82 -5.61
N ALA A 125 -12.94 0.72 -4.89
CA ALA A 125 -13.64 0.38 -3.65
C ALA A 125 -13.13 1.17 -2.44
N ASN A 126 -11.99 1.86 -2.53
CA ASN A 126 -11.49 2.73 -1.47
C ASN A 126 -12.15 4.11 -1.59
N PRO A 127 -12.95 4.55 -0.59
CA PRO A 127 -13.58 5.88 -0.62
C PRO A 127 -12.57 7.03 -0.61
N GLN A 128 -11.30 6.78 -0.27
CA GLN A 128 -10.22 7.77 -0.27
C GLN A 128 -9.41 7.78 -1.58
N ALA A 129 -9.66 6.86 -2.53
CA ALA A 129 -8.87 6.77 -3.76
C ALA A 129 -8.96 8.04 -4.62
N ALA A 130 -10.13 8.69 -4.66
CA ALA A 130 -10.29 9.96 -5.37
C ALA A 130 -9.43 11.08 -4.77
N ASP A 131 -9.37 11.19 -3.43
CA ASP A 131 -8.54 12.19 -2.76
C ASP A 131 -7.04 11.91 -2.97
N PHE A 132 -6.63 10.63 -2.91
CA PHE A 132 -5.26 10.24 -3.23
C PHE A 132 -4.88 10.62 -4.67
N LEU A 133 -5.74 10.29 -5.64
CA LEU A 133 -5.50 10.60 -7.05
C LEU A 133 -5.43 12.10 -7.31
N HIS A 134 -6.30 12.87 -6.65
CA HIS A 134 -6.25 14.33 -6.73
C HIS A 134 -4.91 14.88 -6.22
N LYS A 135 -4.45 14.39 -5.06
CA LYS A 135 -3.14 14.75 -4.49
C LYS A 135 -1.98 14.35 -5.40
N MET A 136 -2.08 13.21 -6.09
CA MET A 136 -1.11 12.81 -7.11
C MET A 136 -1.01 13.82 -8.25
N VAL A 137 -2.15 14.24 -8.81
CA VAL A 137 -2.21 15.27 -9.86
C VAL A 137 -1.58 16.59 -9.38
N LEU A 138 -1.92 17.04 -8.18
CA LEU A 138 -1.35 18.26 -7.60
C LEU A 138 0.17 18.15 -7.38
N CYS A 139 0.65 17.02 -6.86
CA CYS A 139 2.07 16.75 -6.66
C CYS A 139 2.85 16.81 -7.97
N LEU A 140 2.34 16.17 -9.03
CA LEU A 140 2.98 16.14 -10.34
C LEU A 140 3.00 17.54 -10.99
N ARG A 141 1.90 18.28 -10.92
CA ARG A 141 1.84 19.67 -11.41
C ARG A 141 2.81 20.58 -10.67
N ALA A 142 2.88 20.46 -9.34
CA ALA A 142 3.82 21.24 -8.52
C ALA A 142 5.29 20.95 -8.87
N LYS A 143 5.61 19.74 -9.33
CA LYS A 143 6.95 19.37 -9.83
C LYS A 143 7.14 19.68 -11.32
N GLY A 144 6.17 20.34 -11.95
CA GLY A 144 6.27 20.87 -13.31
C GLY A 144 5.93 19.86 -14.40
N VAL A 145 5.00 18.94 -14.16
CA VAL A 145 4.30 18.17 -15.20
C VAL A 145 3.17 19.04 -15.74
N ARG A 146 3.13 19.27 -17.06
CA ARG A 146 2.30 20.31 -17.67
C ARG A 146 0.86 19.88 -17.88
N LEU A 147 0.65 18.70 -18.48
CA LEU A 147 -0.67 18.09 -18.65
C LEU A 147 -0.71 16.74 -17.93
N VAL A 148 -1.46 16.73 -16.83
CA VAL A 148 -1.76 15.55 -16.03
C VAL A 148 -3.14 15.73 -15.41
N GLU A 149 -4.00 14.73 -15.57
CA GLU A 149 -5.41 14.76 -15.19
C GLU A 149 -5.84 13.41 -14.62
N GLU A 150 -6.92 13.40 -13.86
CA GLU A 150 -7.55 12.18 -13.37
C GLU A 150 -8.30 11.49 -14.52
N SER A 151 -8.03 10.21 -14.74
CA SER A 151 -8.77 9.41 -15.73
C SER A 151 -10.19 9.15 -15.27
N PRO A 152 -11.20 9.28 -16.15
CA PRO A 152 -12.56 8.84 -15.85
C PRO A 152 -12.58 7.32 -15.60
N VAL A 153 -13.10 6.91 -14.44
CA VAL A 153 -13.35 5.49 -14.12
C VAL A 153 -14.49 4.97 -15.00
N LYS A 154 -14.26 3.86 -15.72
CA LYS A 154 -15.26 3.22 -16.58
C LYS A 154 -15.93 2.06 -15.87
N PRO A 155 -17.15 1.66 -16.29
CA PRO A 155 -17.77 0.44 -15.77
C PRO A 155 -16.85 -0.78 -15.97
N GLY A 156 -16.52 -1.45 -14.86
CA GLY A 156 -15.63 -2.61 -14.85
C GLY A 156 -14.18 -2.31 -14.47
N ASP A 157 -13.79 -1.04 -14.35
CA ASP A 157 -12.46 -0.69 -13.83
C ASP A 157 -12.37 -0.97 -12.33
N ASP A 158 -11.30 -1.64 -11.89
CA ASP A 158 -11.02 -1.89 -10.48
C ASP A 158 -10.15 -0.80 -9.84
N ARG A 159 -9.56 0.08 -10.65
CA ARG A 159 -8.66 1.14 -10.20
C ARG A 159 -8.92 2.50 -10.84
N THR A 160 -8.58 3.54 -10.10
CA THR A 160 -8.43 4.90 -10.61
C THR A 160 -7.03 5.07 -11.23
N ALA A 161 -6.87 6.05 -12.11
CA ALA A 161 -5.62 6.31 -12.82
C ALA A 161 -5.46 7.78 -13.17
N ILE A 162 -4.22 8.20 -13.47
CA ILE A 162 -3.92 9.51 -14.05
C ILE A 162 -3.54 9.36 -15.52
N GLU A 163 -3.84 10.38 -16.31
CA GLU A 163 -3.49 10.49 -17.72
C GLU A 163 -2.58 11.68 -17.96
N PHE A 164 -1.55 11.49 -18.79
CA PHE A 164 -0.59 12.53 -19.17
C PHE A 164 -0.94 13.20 -20.51
N GLY A 165 -2.21 13.16 -20.94
CA GLY A 165 -2.72 13.87 -22.12
C GLY A 165 -2.29 13.35 -23.49
N GLY A 166 -1.42 12.34 -23.56
CA GLY A 166 -1.02 11.66 -24.80
C GLY A 166 -0.57 12.65 -25.88
N LYS A 167 -1.20 12.58 -27.07
CA LYS A 167 -0.88 13.47 -28.21
C LYS A 167 -1.10 14.97 -27.95
N ASN A 168 -1.83 15.32 -26.88
CA ASN A 168 -2.09 16.71 -26.49
C ASN A 168 -1.03 17.24 -25.50
N ASN A 169 -0.07 16.42 -25.09
CA ASN A 169 1.03 16.79 -24.20
C ASN A 169 2.38 16.68 -24.92
N ASP A 170 3.38 17.40 -24.42
CA ASP A 170 4.74 17.29 -24.94
C ASP A 170 5.45 16.04 -24.38
N PRO A 171 6.29 15.34 -25.18
CA PRO A 171 6.96 14.11 -24.75
C PRO A 171 7.83 14.27 -23.50
N ASP A 172 8.43 15.43 -23.29
CA ASP A 172 9.27 15.71 -22.13
C ASP A 172 8.43 15.76 -20.86
N SER A 173 7.28 16.43 -20.90
CA SER A 173 6.31 16.44 -19.79
C SER A 173 5.73 15.06 -19.52
N ILE A 174 5.49 14.23 -20.53
CA ILE A 174 5.01 12.85 -20.34
C ILE A 174 6.09 12.04 -19.62
N SER A 175 7.33 12.07 -20.13
CA SER A 175 8.46 11.34 -19.57
C SER A 175 8.71 11.76 -18.11
N LYS A 176 8.72 13.08 -17.87
CA LYS A 176 8.83 13.64 -16.53
C LYS A 176 7.69 13.21 -15.60
N GLY A 177 6.47 13.11 -16.11
CA GLY A 177 5.32 12.60 -15.36
C GLY A 177 5.50 11.15 -14.91
N LEU A 178 5.93 10.28 -15.82
CA LEU A 178 6.22 8.87 -15.53
C LEU A 178 7.35 8.74 -14.51
N ASP A 179 8.43 9.50 -14.67
CA ASP A 179 9.59 9.49 -13.76
C ASP A 179 9.24 9.98 -12.34
N LEU A 180 8.34 10.96 -12.23
CA LEU A 180 7.97 11.57 -10.95
C LEU A 180 6.82 10.86 -10.23
N THR A 181 6.06 9.99 -10.91
CA THR A 181 4.91 9.28 -10.34
C THR A 181 5.30 8.48 -9.09
N PRO A 182 6.33 7.60 -9.11
CA PRO A 182 6.72 6.84 -7.92
C PRO A 182 7.16 7.72 -6.74
N ARG A 183 7.73 8.90 -7.05
CA ARG A 183 8.14 9.86 -6.03
C ARG A 183 6.92 10.50 -5.36
N CYS A 184 5.93 10.92 -6.14
CA CYS A 184 4.70 11.48 -5.59
C CYS A 184 3.91 10.44 -4.78
N GLU A 185 3.83 9.20 -5.25
CA GLU A 185 3.22 8.08 -4.50
C GLU A 185 3.88 7.93 -3.13
N LYS A 186 5.21 7.84 -3.10
CA LYS A 186 5.97 7.70 -1.86
C LYS A 186 5.77 8.89 -0.89
N GLU A 187 5.77 10.12 -1.42
CA GLU A 187 5.55 11.33 -0.61
C GLU A 187 4.14 11.35 0.02
N LEU A 188 3.13 10.81 -0.66
CA LEU A 188 1.76 10.75 -0.17
C LEU A 188 1.51 9.57 0.79
N SER A 189 2.00 8.37 0.46
CA SER A 189 1.82 7.16 1.28
C SER A 189 2.55 7.20 2.63
N SER A 190 3.60 8.02 2.76
CA SER A 190 4.38 8.16 4.00
C SER A 190 3.84 9.19 5.01
N GLY A 191 2.63 9.73 4.79
CA GLY A 191 1.99 10.68 5.73
C GLY A 191 1.93 12.13 5.24
N GLY A 192 1.81 12.34 3.93
CA GLY A 192 1.63 13.66 3.34
C GLY A 192 0.20 14.21 3.49
N GLY A 193 -0.22 14.52 4.72
CA GLY A 193 -1.50 15.21 4.97
C GLY A 193 -1.86 15.28 6.45
N ARG A 194 -1.29 16.28 7.14
CA ARG A 194 -1.90 16.87 8.34
C ARG A 194 -3.14 17.66 7.94
#